data_AF-A0A4R9LTG7-F1
#
_entry.id   AF-A0A4R9LTG7-F1
#
_cell.length_a   1.000
_cell.length_b   1.000
_cell.length_c   1.000
_cell.angle_alpha   90.00
_cell.angle_beta   90.00
_cell.angle_gamma   90.00
#
_symmetry.space_group_name_H-M   'P 1'
#
loop_
_entity.id
_entity.type
_entity.pdbx_description
1 polymer ?
#
loop_
_entity_poly.entity_id
_entity_poly.type
_entity_poly.pdbx_seq_one_letter_code
_entity_poly.pdbx_strand_id
1 'polypeptide(L)'
;MKKKELMANNSITVQFYERKLKLLSGLVANLNEEEKLLSYGDADSAVKIEFKNEPIIQKLEALDREVFESKIGESFTEEELALSEKVFDVLDEARKIQLRVQSLLEREMNSSKKELWEFRIKRKLKQHFLQNSGLSWTKNYC
;
A
#
# COMPACT_ATOMS: atom_id res chain seq x y z
N MET A 1 -15.95 -40.35 18.56
CA MET A 1 -14.94 -39.80 17.63
C MET A 1 -15.33 -38.43 17.09
N LYS A 2 -16.54 -38.25 16.51
CA LYS A 2 -17.04 -36.96 15.98
C LYS A 2 -16.85 -35.71 16.89
N LYS A 3 -17.03 -35.82 18.20
CA LYS A 3 -16.89 -34.67 19.14
C LYS A 3 -15.45 -34.17 19.29
N LYS A 4 -14.43 -35.03 19.14
CA LYS A 4 -13.01 -34.64 19.21
C LYS A 4 -12.54 -33.98 17.91
N GLU A 5 -13.03 -34.44 16.76
CA GLU A 5 -12.76 -33.83 15.47
C GLU A 5 -13.39 -32.42 15.35
N LEU A 6 -14.61 -32.23 15.86
CA LEU A 6 -15.27 -30.92 15.89
C LEU A 6 -14.49 -29.91 16.75
N MET A 7 -14.04 -30.32 17.94
CA MET A 7 -13.27 -29.44 18.83
C MET A 7 -11.87 -29.11 18.29
N ALA A 8 -11.23 -30.03 17.57
CA ALA A 8 -9.95 -29.77 16.91
C ALA A 8 -10.10 -28.77 15.75
N ASN A 9 -11.16 -28.88 14.95
CA ASN A 9 -11.44 -27.95 13.86
C ASN A 9 -11.77 -26.54 14.35
N ASN A 10 -12.57 -26.39 15.40
CA ASN A 10 -12.89 -25.08 15.98
C ASN A 10 -11.62 -24.34 16.46
N SER A 11 -10.67 -25.07 17.05
CA SER A 11 -9.39 -24.48 17.48
C SER A 11 -8.52 -23.99 16.31
N ILE A 12 -8.69 -24.55 15.11
CA ILE A 12 -7.89 -24.18 13.92
C ILE A 12 -8.48 -22.91 13.28
N THR A 13 -9.81 -22.80 13.16
CA THR A 13 -10.46 -21.61 12.59
C THR A 13 -10.25 -20.38 13.46
N VAL A 14 -10.37 -20.51 14.78
CA VAL A 14 -10.10 -19.42 15.73
C VAL A 14 -8.66 -18.92 15.58
N GLN A 15 -7.68 -19.83 15.55
CA GLN A 15 -6.28 -19.47 15.31
C GLN A 15 -6.05 -18.79 13.96
N PHE A 16 -6.77 -19.20 12.92
CA PHE A 16 -6.71 -18.54 11.62
C PHE A 16 -7.16 -17.08 11.72
N TYR A 17 -8.33 -16.81 12.29
CA TYR A 17 -8.84 -15.45 12.42
C TYR A 17 -7.93 -14.58 13.30
N GLU A 18 -7.40 -15.11 14.40
CA GLU A 18 -6.45 -14.39 15.25
C GLU A 18 -5.15 -14.04 14.50
N ARG A 19 -4.60 -14.97 13.72
CA ARG A 19 -3.42 -14.71 12.88
C ARG A 19 -3.71 -13.65 11.82
N LYS A 20 -4.90 -13.72 11.20
CA LYS A 20 -5.35 -12.76 10.20
C LYS A 20 -5.49 -11.37 10.80
N LEU A 21 -6.15 -11.24 11.96
CA LEU A 21 -6.26 -9.98 12.70
C LEU A 21 -4.88 -9.41 13.04
N LYS A 22 -3.95 -10.22 13.54
CA LYS A 22 -2.60 -9.75 13.88
C LYS A 22 -1.86 -9.17 12.67
N LEU A 23 -1.95 -9.81 11.51
CA LEU A 23 -1.35 -9.32 10.27
C LEU A 23 -2.04 -8.04 9.80
N LEU A 24 -3.38 -8.00 9.84
CA LEU A 24 -4.16 -6.83 9.46
C LEU A 24 -3.91 -5.62 10.36
N SER A 25 -3.81 -5.80 11.68
CA SER A 25 -3.42 -4.72 12.59
C SER A 25 -2.03 -4.14 12.25
N GLY A 26 -1.08 -5.00 11.87
CA GLY A 26 0.23 -4.57 11.40
C GLY A 26 0.16 -3.78 10.09
N LEU A 27 -0.67 -4.24 9.14
CA LEU A 27 -0.90 -3.53 7.88
C LEU A 27 -1.55 -2.16 8.12
N VAL A 28 -2.60 -2.10 8.94
CA VAL A 28 -3.29 -0.85 9.30
C VAL A 28 -2.33 0.14 9.97
N ALA A 29 -1.46 -0.32 10.88
CA ALA A 29 -0.47 0.55 11.51
C ALA A 29 0.51 1.14 10.49
N ASN A 30 1.00 0.32 9.57
CA ASN A 30 1.89 0.79 8.50
C ASN A 30 1.17 1.77 7.56
N LEU A 31 -0.05 1.46 7.13
CA LEU A 31 -0.85 2.32 6.25
C LEU A 31 -1.15 3.70 6.87
N ASN A 32 -1.43 3.73 8.18
CA ASN A 32 -1.63 5.01 8.88
C ASN A 32 -0.34 5.84 8.94
N GLU A 33 0.81 5.20 9.18
CA GLU A 33 2.09 5.92 9.17
C GLU A 33 2.47 6.38 7.76
N GLU A 34 2.17 5.59 6.73
CA GLU A 34 2.34 5.95 5.33
C GLU A 34 1.47 7.16 4.95
N GLU A 35 0.17 7.14 5.30
CA GLU A 35 -0.75 8.26 5.11
C GLU A 35 -0.19 9.53 5.75
N LYS A 36 0.29 9.42 6.98
CA LYS A 36 0.88 10.52 7.73
C LYS A 36 2.16 11.06 7.06
N LEU A 37 3.09 10.20 6.66
CA LEU A 37 4.33 10.63 5.99
C LEU A 37 4.04 11.35 4.67
N LEU A 38 3.12 10.80 3.87
CA LEU A 38 2.69 11.42 2.61
C LEU A 38 1.97 12.75 2.84
N SER A 39 1.21 12.89 3.93
CA SER A 39 0.58 14.17 4.28
C SER A 39 1.60 15.29 4.59
N TYR A 40 2.80 14.91 5.02
CA TYR A 40 3.93 15.83 5.24
C TYR A 40 4.84 15.99 4.00
N GLY A 41 4.54 15.30 2.90
CA GLY A 41 5.35 15.32 1.67
C GLY A 41 6.62 14.45 1.75
N ASP A 42 6.75 13.57 2.74
CA ASP A 42 7.89 12.64 2.84
C ASP A 42 7.60 11.33 2.09
N ALA A 43 7.62 11.40 0.76
CA ALA A 43 7.37 10.26 -0.10
C ALA A 43 8.46 9.18 0.00
N ASP A 44 9.72 9.57 0.20
CA ASP A 44 10.85 8.64 0.28
C ASP A 44 10.77 7.74 1.51
N SER A 45 10.34 8.27 2.66
CA SER A 45 10.11 7.45 3.86
C SER A 45 8.82 6.63 3.74
N ALA A 46 7.78 7.17 3.11
CA ALA A 46 6.53 6.45 2.88
C ALA A 46 6.75 5.16 2.06
N VAL A 47 7.55 5.23 0.98
CA VAL A 47 7.93 4.06 0.17
C VAL A 47 8.65 2.98 0.99
N LYS A 48 9.46 3.35 1.98
CA LYS A 48 10.11 2.37 2.88
C LYS A 48 9.10 1.62 3.74
N ILE A 49 7.95 2.22 4.05
CA ILE A 49 6.85 1.58 4.76
C ILE A 49 6.06 0.67 3.81
N GLU A 50 5.81 1.10 2.56
CA GLU A 50 5.16 0.28 1.54
C GLU A 50 5.88 -1.06 1.33
N PHE A 51 7.21 -1.07 1.29
CA PHE A 51 8.00 -2.30 1.22
C PHE A 51 7.79 -3.26 2.40
N LYS A 52 7.36 -2.75 3.56
CA LYS A 52 7.01 -3.58 4.73
C LYS A 52 5.58 -4.14 4.64
N ASN A 53 4.72 -3.54 3.82
CA ASN A 53 3.34 -4.01 3.60
C ASN A 53 3.29 -5.23 2.69
N GLU A 54 4.14 -5.26 1.65
CA GLU A 54 4.24 -6.38 0.70
C GLU A 54 4.31 -7.77 1.38
N PRO A 55 5.25 -8.05 2.31
CA PRO A 55 5.31 -9.35 2.97
C PRO A 55 4.11 -9.65 3.89
N ILE A 56 3.41 -8.62 4.38
CA ILE A 56 2.19 -8.81 5.18
C ILE A 56 1.05 -9.25 4.26
N ILE A 57 0.89 -8.60 3.11
CA ILE A 57 -0.12 -8.94 2.10
C ILE A 57 0.11 -10.37 1.59
N GLN A 58 1.34 -10.72 1.23
CA GLN A 58 1.68 -12.09 0.80
C GLN A 58 1.32 -13.15 1.86
N LYS A 59 1.55 -12.86 3.15
CA LYS A 59 1.14 -13.75 4.25
C LYS A 59 -0.36 -13.85 4.41
N LEU A 60 -1.09 -12.74 4.25
CA LEU A 60 -2.56 -12.75 4.28
C LEU A 60 -3.12 -13.61 3.14
N GLU A 61 -2.60 -13.46 1.93
CA GLU A 61 -3.00 -14.29 0.79
C GLU A 61 -2.68 -15.77 1.00
N ALA A 62 -1.51 -16.08 1.56
CA ALA A 62 -1.13 -17.45 1.86
C ALA A 62 -2.08 -18.10 2.88
N LEU A 63 -2.42 -17.37 3.96
CA LEU A 63 -3.39 -17.84 4.95
C LEU A 63 -4.78 -18.08 4.33
N ASP A 64 -5.23 -17.20 3.44
CA ASP A 64 -6.53 -17.35 2.77
C ASP A 64 -6.55 -18.58 1.85
N ARG A 65 -5.43 -18.90 1.18
CA ARG A 65 -5.28 -20.13 0.38
C ARG A 65 -5.29 -21.39 1.25
N GLU A 66 -4.54 -21.40 2.35
CA GLU A 66 -4.50 -22.53 3.29
C GLU A 66 -5.91 -22.89 3.81
N VAL A 67 -6.72 -21.87 4.13
CA VAL A 67 -8.10 -22.08 4.57
C VAL A 67 -8.99 -22.60 3.45
N PHE A 68 -8.89 -22.03 2.24
CA PHE A 68 -9.68 -22.47 1.09
C PHE A 68 -9.44 -23.95 0.77
N GLU A 69 -8.18 -24.41 0.83
CA GLU A 69 -7.80 -25.79 0.58
C GLU A 69 -8.26 -26.76 1.69
N SER A 70 -8.35 -26.27 2.94
CA SER A 70 -8.67 -27.09 4.11
C SER A 70 -10.16 -27.49 4.26
N LYS A 71 -11.07 -26.98 3.41
CA LYS A 71 -12.53 -27.25 3.46
C LYS A 71 -13.09 -27.24 4.89
N ILE A 72 -12.83 -26.17 5.64
CA ILE A 72 -13.40 -25.98 6.99
C ILE A 72 -14.93 -26.15 6.90
N GLY A 73 -15.45 -27.08 7.69
CA GLY A 73 -16.84 -27.54 7.62
C GLY A 73 -17.87 -26.46 7.98
N GLU A 74 -19.10 -26.65 7.49
CA GLU A 74 -20.20 -25.67 7.46
C GLU A 74 -20.77 -25.21 8.82
N SER A 75 -20.23 -25.67 9.96
CA SER A 75 -20.73 -25.28 11.29
C SER A 75 -19.75 -24.31 11.97
N PHE A 76 -20.11 -23.03 11.98
CA PHE A 76 -19.41 -21.99 12.72
C PHE A 76 -19.97 -21.82 14.14
N THR A 77 -19.08 -21.61 15.10
CA THR A 77 -19.39 -21.21 16.47
C THR A 77 -19.59 -19.69 16.56
N GLU A 78 -20.27 -19.24 17.61
CA GLU A 78 -20.48 -17.81 17.89
C GLU A 78 -19.16 -17.03 18.02
N GLU A 79 -18.13 -17.66 18.60
CA GLU A 79 -16.78 -17.10 18.71
C GLU A 79 -16.13 -16.89 17.33
N GLU A 80 -16.22 -17.88 16.43
CA GLU A 80 -15.69 -17.77 15.07
C GLU A 80 -16.42 -16.69 14.27
N LEU A 81 -17.75 -16.56 14.44
CA LEU A 81 -18.53 -15.50 13.80
C LEU A 81 -18.09 -14.11 14.28
N ALA A 82 -17.93 -13.93 15.59
CA ALA A 82 -17.47 -12.66 16.15
C ALA A 82 -16.04 -12.29 15.70
N LEU A 83 -15.15 -13.27 15.56
CA LEU A 83 -13.80 -13.06 15.03
C LEU A 83 -13.82 -12.73 13.54
N SER A 84 -14.67 -13.40 12.76
CA SER A 84 -14.86 -13.12 11.34
C SER A 84 -15.37 -11.69 11.12
N GLU A 85 -16.37 -11.24 11.89
CA GLU A 85 -16.88 -9.87 11.83
C GLU A 85 -15.78 -8.84 12.11
N LYS A 86 -14.99 -9.05 13.17
CA LYS A 86 -13.81 -8.21 13.45
C LYS A 86 -12.81 -8.19 12.30
N VAL A 87 -12.56 -9.32 11.64
CA VAL A 87 -11.67 -9.36 10.47
C VAL A 87 -12.23 -8.50 9.33
N PHE A 88 -13.53 -8.57 9.07
CA PHE A 88 -14.19 -7.75 8.06
C PHE A 88 -14.09 -6.26 8.37
N ASP A 89 -14.32 -5.86 9.62
CA ASP A 89 -14.21 -4.47 10.05
C ASP A 89 -12.79 -3.91 9.82
N VAL A 90 -11.77 -4.67 10.22
CA VAL A 90 -10.37 -4.25 10.06
C VAL A 90 -9.95 -4.25 8.58
N LEU A 91 -10.49 -5.16 7.75
CA LEU A 91 -10.28 -5.14 6.30
C LEU A 91 -10.88 -3.88 5.65
N ASP A 92 -12.09 -3.50 6.05
CA ASP A 92 -12.73 -2.29 5.55
C ASP A 92 -12.00 -1.02 6.00
N GLU A 93 -11.50 -1.00 7.25
CA GLU A 93 -10.61 0.05 7.74
C GLU A 93 -9.33 0.15 6.91
N ALA A 94 -8.61 -0.96 6.71
CA ALA A 94 -7.39 -1.02 5.91
C ALA A 94 -7.66 -0.52 4.48
N ARG A 95 -8.78 -0.93 3.87
CA ARG A 95 -9.20 -0.47 2.54
C ARG A 95 -9.43 1.03 2.50
N LYS A 96 -10.12 1.59 3.49
CA LYS A 96 -10.37 3.04 3.57
C LYS A 96 -9.08 3.83 3.69
N ILE A 97 -8.12 3.36 4.48
CA ILE A 97 -6.80 4.02 4.62
C ILE A 97 -6.02 3.91 3.30
N GLN A 98 -5.98 2.73 2.69
CA GLN A 98 -5.31 2.50 1.41
C GLN A 98 -5.78 3.45 0.31
N LEU A 99 -7.09 3.69 0.22
CA LEU A 99 -7.65 4.64 -0.76
C LEU A 99 -7.15 6.08 -0.53
N ARG A 100 -6.96 6.48 0.73
CA ARG A 100 -6.42 7.81 1.05
C ARG A 100 -4.92 7.91 0.75
N VAL A 101 -4.14 6.89 1.12
CA VAL A 101 -2.73 6.73 0.76
C VAL A 101 -2.55 6.83 -0.76
N GLN A 102 -3.33 6.06 -1.53
CA GLN A 102 -3.29 6.10 -2.99
C GLN A 102 -3.58 7.49 -3.54
N SER A 103 -4.59 8.19 -3.01
CA SER A 103 -4.90 9.56 -3.44
C SER A 103 -3.75 10.53 -3.18
N LEU A 104 -3.04 10.38 -2.06
CA LEU A 104 -1.86 11.19 -1.76
C LEU A 104 -0.69 10.88 -2.70
N LEU A 105 -0.41 9.60 -2.96
CA LEU A 105 0.62 9.17 -3.91
C LEU A 105 0.35 9.69 -5.33
N GLU A 106 -0.90 9.66 -5.78
CA GLU A 106 -1.29 10.21 -7.09
C GLU A 106 -1.03 11.71 -7.19
N ARG A 107 -1.31 12.46 -6.11
CA ARG A 107 -1.00 13.91 -6.05
C ARG A 107 0.50 14.14 -6.11
N GLU A 108 1.28 13.41 -5.34
CA GLU A 108 2.74 13.52 -5.30
C GLU A 108 3.33 13.21 -6.68
N MET A 109 2.94 12.09 -7.28
CA MET A 109 3.37 11.72 -8.64
C MET A 109 3.06 12.82 -9.66
N ASN A 110 1.88 13.44 -9.59
CA ASN A 110 1.52 14.52 -10.50
C ASN A 110 2.35 15.78 -10.27
N SER A 111 2.70 16.08 -9.01
CA SER A 111 3.62 17.16 -8.64
C SER A 111 5.01 16.90 -9.24
N SER A 112 5.59 15.72 -8.99
CA SER A 112 6.93 15.38 -9.50
C SER A 112 6.98 15.36 -11.03
N LYS A 113 5.91 14.92 -11.71
CA LYS A 113 5.78 15.00 -13.18
C LYS A 113 5.84 16.45 -13.66
N LYS A 114 5.12 17.36 -13.00
CA LYS A 114 5.12 18.79 -13.35
C LYS A 114 6.51 19.39 -13.20
N GLU A 115 7.19 19.12 -12.09
CA GLU A 115 8.57 19.59 -11.86
C GLU A 115 9.55 19.08 -12.93
N LEU A 116 9.46 17.80 -13.28
CA LEU A 116 10.27 17.21 -14.36
C LEU A 116 10.01 17.90 -15.70
N TRP A 117 8.75 18.20 -16.01
CA TRP A 117 8.38 18.94 -17.23
C TRP A 117 8.98 20.34 -17.25
N GLU A 118 8.87 21.08 -16.15
CA GLU A 118 9.46 22.42 -16.02
C GLU A 118 10.98 22.39 -16.20
N PHE A 119 11.65 21.40 -15.59
CA PHE A 119 13.09 21.20 -15.75
C PHE A 119 13.48 20.90 -17.20
N ARG A 120 12.72 20.04 -17.88
CA ARG A 120 12.94 19.71 -19.31
C ARG A 120 12.79 20.94 -20.20
N ILE A 121 11.78 21.78 -19.96
CA ILE A 121 11.59 23.03 -20.70
C ILE A 121 12.76 23.98 -20.47
N LYS A 122 13.15 24.21 -19.21
CA LYS A 122 14.31 25.06 -18.86
C LYS A 122 15.59 24.57 -19.54
N ARG A 123 15.83 23.26 -19.53
CA ARG A 123 17.00 22.64 -20.19
C ARG A 123 16.97 22.84 -21.71
N LYS A 124 15.84 22.59 -22.36
CA LYS A 124 15.68 22.81 -23.82
C LYS A 124 15.88 24.27 -24.20
N LEU A 125 15.30 25.20 -23.44
CA LEU A 125 15.49 26.64 -23.66
C LEU A 125 16.96 27.03 -23.51
N LYS A 126 17.64 26.58 -22.44
CA LYS A 126 19.08 26.83 -22.26
C LYS A 126 19.89 26.29 -23.43
N GLN A 127 19.63 25.07 -23.89
CA GLN A 127 20.32 24.48 -25.04
C GLN A 127 20.04 25.27 -26.32
N HIS A 128 18.79 25.64 -26.58
CA HIS A 128 18.41 26.46 -27.72
C HIS A 128 19.12 27.82 -27.69
N PHE A 129 19.14 28.49 -26.54
CA PHE A 129 19.87 29.74 -26.38
C PHE A 129 21.37 29.54 -26.58
N LEU A 130 21.99 28.46 -26.10
CA LEU A 130 23.42 28.20 -26.36
C LEU A 130 23.71 27.95 -27.85
N GLN A 131 22.88 27.16 -28.53
CA GLN A 131 23.03 26.85 -29.95
C GLN A 131 22.74 28.05 -30.85
N ASN A 132 21.75 28.88 -30.48
CA ASN A 132 21.35 30.08 -31.22
C ASN A 132 22.02 31.36 -30.70
N SER A 133 22.78 31.30 -29.60
CA SER A 133 23.70 32.36 -29.15
C SER A 133 24.95 32.49 -30.03
N GLY A 134 24.88 31.94 -31.25
CA GLY A 134 25.37 32.63 -32.45
C GLY A 134 24.74 34.02 -32.70
N LEU A 135 24.22 34.70 -31.68
CA LEU A 135 24.08 36.16 -31.60
C LEU A 135 25.47 36.80 -31.55
N SER A 136 26.24 36.64 -32.63
CA SER A 136 26.70 37.70 -33.53
C SER A 136 26.48 39.19 -33.17
N TRP A 137 26.67 39.64 -31.93
CA TRP A 137 27.20 40.99 -31.71
C TRP A 137 28.61 41.17 -32.28
N THR A 138 29.37 40.10 -32.47
CA THR A 138 30.68 40.11 -33.15
C THR A 138 30.63 39.88 -34.67
N LYS A 139 29.46 39.68 -35.30
CA LYS A 139 29.36 39.71 -36.79
C LYS A 139 28.85 41.04 -37.34
N ASN A 140 28.57 42.03 -36.48
CA ASN A 140 28.09 43.36 -36.88
C ASN A 140 29.03 44.51 -36.50
N TYR A 141 30.29 44.20 -36.16
CA TYR A 141 31.37 45.20 -36.20
C TYR A 141 32.32 44.82 -37.34
N CYS A 142 32.66 45.85 -38.11
CA CYS A 142 33.30 45.86 -39.43
C CYS A 142 34.56 44.98 -39.55
#